data_AF-A0A511VEI2-F1
#
_entry.id   AF-A0A511VEI2-F1
#
_cell.length_a   1.000
_cell.length_b   1.000
_cell.length_c   1.000
_cell.angle_alpha   90.00
_cell.angle_beta   90.00
_cell.angle_gamma   90.00
#
_symmetry.space_group_name_H-M   'P 1'
#
loop_
_entity.id
_entity.type
_entity.pdbx_description
1 polymer ?
#
loop_
_entity_poly.entity_id
_entity_poly.type
_entity_poly.pdbx_seq_one_letter_code
_entity_poly.pdbx_strand_id
1 'polypeptide(L)'
;MYTIIGMVLSFIGLVAVIFSAYFIKKEGGDERGNKILGIAGMTVYFSFLLGYLIIFIINITFPLNREQFTFALTCLFALVVISYSATIIKLKRQY
;
A
#
# COMPACT_ATOMS: atom_id res chain seq x y z
N MET A 1 6.88 14.55 15.66
CA MET A 1 7.64 13.45 15.01
C MET A 1 6.74 12.59 14.13
N TYR A 2 5.59 12.10 14.63
CA TYR A 2 4.57 11.38 13.86
C TYR A 2 4.07 12.14 12.62
N THR A 3 3.92 13.46 12.73
CA THR A 3 3.48 14.35 11.65
C THR A 3 4.46 14.41 10.47
N ILE A 4 5.78 14.42 10.72
CA ILE A 4 6.79 14.48 9.66
C ILE A 4 6.83 13.15 8.90
N ILE A 5 6.83 12.03 9.63
CA ILE A 5 6.82 10.68 9.04
C ILE A 5 5.56 10.49 8.20
N GLY A 6 4.39 10.86 8.73
CA GLY A 6 3.13 10.82 8.01
C GLY A 6 3.18 11.66 6.73
N MET A 7 3.71 12.87 6.78
CA MET A 7 3.79 13.77 5.62
C MET A 7 4.71 13.22 4.51
N VAL A 8 5.87 12.67 4.87
CA VAL A 8 6.78 12.00 3.91
C VAL A 8 6.11 10.77 3.29
N LEU A 9 5.48 9.92 4.09
CA LEU A 9 4.76 8.74 3.61
C LEU A 9 3.58 9.13 2.70
N SER A 10 2.85 10.20 3.01
CA SER A 10 1.78 10.71 2.15
C SER A 10 2.32 11.19 0.80
N PHE A 11 3.46 11.88 0.77
CA PHE A 11 4.09 12.31 -0.48
C PHE A 11 4.52 11.13 -1.35
N ILE A 12 5.18 10.13 -0.75
CA ILE A 12 5.59 8.91 -1.46
C ILE A 12 4.35 8.14 -1.94
N GLY A 13 3.32 8.05 -1.10
CA GLY A 13 2.03 7.44 -1.45
C GLY A 13 1.38 8.12 -2.65
N LEU A 14 1.40 9.45 -2.72
CA LEU A 14 0.84 10.22 -3.83
C LEU A 14 1.60 9.92 -5.15
N VAL A 15 2.93 9.90 -5.11
CA VAL A 15 3.74 9.50 -6.28
C VAL A 15 3.44 8.07 -6.72
N ALA A 16 3.28 7.15 -5.77
CA ALA A 16 2.90 5.78 -6.04
C ALA A 16 1.51 5.66 -6.68
N VAL A 17 0.49 6.38 -6.20
CA VAL A 17 -0.84 6.41 -6.83
C VAL A 17 -0.76 6.92 -8.27
N ILE A 18 -0.02 8.00 -8.52
CA ILE A 18 0.15 8.54 -9.88
C ILE A 18 0.82 7.50 -10.78
N PHE A 19 1.87 6.82 -10.31
CA PHE A 19 2.54 5.76 -11.05
C PHE A 19 1.59 4.60 -11.36
N SER A 20 0.83 4.12 -10.37
CA SER A 20 -0.15 3.05 -10.56
C SER A 20 -1.23 3.43 -11.57
N ALA A 21 -1.78 4.65 -11.47
CA ALA A 21 -2.79 5.14 -12.40
C ALA A 21 -2.25 5.23 -13.85
N TYR A 22 -1.02 5.72 -14.00
CA TYR A 22 -0.34 5.77 -15.30
C TYR A 22 -0.14 4.36 -15.88
N PHE A 23 0.32 3.40 -15.07
CA PHE A 23 0.50 2.01 -15.50
C PHE A 23 -0.82 1.36 -15.93
N ILE A 24 -1.88 1.52 -15.14
CA ILE A 24 -3.22 1.00 -15.46
C ILE A 24 -3.70 1.55 -16.81
N LYS A 25 -3.55 2.86 -17.04
CA LYS A 25 -4.01 3.51 -18.27
C LYS A 25 -3.20 3.11 -19.50
N LYS A 26 -1.89 2.90 -19.35
CA LYS A 26 -0.98 2.67 -20.49
C LYS A 26 -0.78 1.20 -20.83
N GLU A 27 -0.66 0.36 -19.80
CA GLU A 27 -0.23 -1.03 -19.92
C GLU A 27 -1.28 -1.99 -19.33
N GLY A 28 -2.22 -1.51 -18.51
CA GLY A 28 -3.20 -2.35 -17.83
C GLY A 28 -4.23 -3.05 -18.73
N GLY A 29 -4.41 -2.55 -19.97
CA GLY A 29 -5.28 -3.18 -20.96
C GLY A 29 -4.65 -4.38 -21.67
N ASP A 30 -3.32 -4.54 -21.59
CA ASP A 30 -2.62 -5.67 -22.19
C ASP A 30 -2.75 -6.92 -21.29
N GLU A 31 -2.74 -8.11 -21.89
CA GLU A 31 -2.84 -9.37 -21.16
C GLU A 31 -1.76 -9.50 -20.07
N ARG A 32 -0.54 -9.02 -20.39
CA ARG A 32 0.58 -8.91 -19.44
C ARG A 32 0.30 -7.91 -18.31
N GLY A 33 -0.22 -6.73 -18.64
CA GLY A 33 -0.52 -5.71 -17.63
C GLY A 33 -1.64 -6.13 -16.70
N ASN A 34 -2.69 -6.76 -17.23
CA ASN A 34 -3.78 -7.31 -16.44
C ASN A 34 -3.29 -8.39 -15.46
N LYS A 35 -2.38 -9.27 -15.90
CA LYS A 35 -1.73 -10.25 -15.01
C LYS A 35 -0.90 -9.58 -13.91
N ILE A 36 -0.14 -8.55 -14.24
CA ILE A 36 0.65 -7.77 -13.27
C ILE A 36 -0.27 -7.11 -12.24
N LEU A 37 -1.36 -6.48 -12.68
CA LEU A 37 -2.34 -5.82 -11.81
C LEU A 37 -3.04 -6.83 -10.89
N GLY A 38 -3.40 -8.01 -11.41
CA GLY A 38 -4.02 -9.08 -10.62
C GLY A 38 -3.10 -9.60 -9.51
N ILE A 39 -1.85 -9.92 -9.83
CA ILE A 39 -0.87 -10.39 -8.84
C ILE A 39 -0.54 -9.29 -7.83
N ALA A 40 -0.30 -8.06 -8.30
CA ALA A 40 -0.05 -6.92 -7.41
C ALA A 40 -1.24 -6.66 -6.48
N GLY A 41 -2.47 -6.74 -7.01
CA GLY A 41 -3.70 -6.55 -6.24
C GLY A 41 -3.86 -7.60 -5.15
N MET A 42 -3.69 -8.88 -5.48
CA MET A 42 -3.77 -9.96 -4.49
C MET A 42 -2.69 -9.84 -3.40
N THR A 43 -1.46 -9.54 -3.80
CA THR A 43 -0.32 -9.41 -2.87
C THR A 43 -0.56 -8.30 -1.86
N VAL A 44 -1.05 -7.16 -2.32
CA VAL A 44 -1.30 -5.99 -1.50
C VAL A 44 -2.56 -6.15 -0.65
N TYR A 45 -3.61 -6.76 -1.19
CA TYR A 45 -4.80 -7.10 -0.42
C TYR A 45 -4.45 -8.00 0.76
N PHE A 46 -3.66 -9.06 0.53
CA PHE A 46 -3.19 -9.93 1.60
C PHE A 46 -2.36 -9.16 2.63
N SER A 47 -1.43 -8.31 2.18
CA SER A 47 -0.60 -7.48 3.05
C SER A 47 -1.43 -6.50 3.89
N PHE A 48 -2.48 -5.91 3.31
CA PHE A 48 -3.42 -5.04 4.01
C PHE A 48 -4.20 -5.80 5.09
N LEU A 49 -4.78 -6.96 4.74
CA LEU A 49 -5.52 -7.79 5.70
C LEU A 49 -4.63 -8.20 6.88
N LEU A 50 -3.40 -8.64 6.59
CA LEU A 50 -2.44 -9.07 7.61
C LEU A 50 -2.05 -7.88 8.50
N GLY A 51 -1.65 -6.76 7.91
CA GLY A 51 -1.26 -5.56 8.65
C GLY A 51 -2.41 -4.98 9.49
N TYR A 52 -3.62 -4.95 8.95
CA TYR A 52 -4.82 -4.54 9.69
C TYR A 52 -5.11 -5.46 10.86
N LEU A 53 -5.04 -6.78 10.65
CA LEU A 53 -5.26 -7.77 11.71
C LEU A 53 -4.24 -7.61 12.86
N ILE A 54 -2.97 -7.33 12.54
CA ILE A 54 -1.95 -7.03 13.55
C ILE A 54 -2.32 -5.79 14.37
N ILE A 55 -2.69 -4.69 13.72
CA ILE A 55 -3.09 -3.45 14.41
C ILE A 55 -4.31 -3.70 15.29
N PHE A 56 -5.27 -4.49 14.79
CA PHE A 56 -6.48 -4.84 15.52
C PHE A 56 -6.18 -5.68 16.77
N ILE A 57 -5.34 -6.71 16.66
CA ILE A 57 -4.90 -7.54 17.79
C ILE A 57 -4.19 -6.66 18.83
N ILE A 58 -3.25 -5.82 18.39
CA ILE A 58 -2.53 -4.91 19.29
C ILE A 58 -3.51 -4.00 20.03
N ASN A 59 -4.49 -3.41 19.33
CA ASN A 59 -5.46 -2.51 19.94
C ASN A 59 -6.38 -3.21 20.96
N ILE A 60 -6.68 -4.50 20.78
CA ILE A 60 -7.46 -5.28 21.75
C ILE A 60 -6.62 -5.60 22.99
N THR A 61 -5.35 -5.98 22.81
CA THR A 61 -4.47 -6.37 23.93
C THR A 61 -3.93 -5.16 24.69
N PHE A 62 -3.60 -4.08 23.98
CA PHE A 62 -3.05 -2.83 24.48
C PHE A 62 -3.83 -1.68 23.84
N PRO A 63 -4.89 -1.17 24.52
CA PRO A 63 -5.75 -0.14 23.97
C PRO A 63 -4.93 1.06 23.49
N LEU A 64 -4.87 1.24 22.17
CA LEU A 64 -4.13 2.33 21.57
C LEU A 64 -4.92 3.61 21.76
N ASN A 65 -4.22 4.70 22.11
CA ASN A 65 -4.88 6.00 22.15
C ASN A 65 -5.24 6.45 20.72
N ARG A 66 -6.20 7.37 20.59
CA ARG A 66 -6.75 7.78 19.27
C ARG A 66 -5.67 8.16 18.25
N GLU A 67 -4.64 8.88 18.69
CA GLU A 67 -3.53 9.30 17.83
C GLU A 67 -2.68 8.12 17.36
N GLN A 68 -2.39 7.15 18.24
CA GLN A 68 -1.59 5.98 17.93
C GLN A 68 -2.30 5.07 16.93
N PHE A 69 -3.60 4.87 17.12
CA PHE A 69 -4.42 4.08 16.19
C PHE A 69 -4.49 4.75 14.81
N THR A 70 -4.73 6.07 14.78
CA THR A 70 -4.76 6.84 13.53
C THR A 70 -3.41 6.80 12.81
N PHE A 71 -2.30 6.93 13.56
CA PHE A 71 -0.96 6.85 13.00
C PHE A 71 -0.66 5.45 12.43
N ALA A 72 -1.02 4.38 13.15
CA ALA A 72 -0.83 3.01 12.68
C ALA A 72 -1.59 2.73 11.38
N LEU A 73 -2.86 3.16 11.29
CA LEU A 73 -3.65 3.06 10.06
C LEU A 73 -3.05 3.89 8.92
N THR A 74 -2.60 5.12 9.20
CA THR A 74 -1.96 5.99 8.21
C THR A 74 -0.73 5.30 7.61
N CYS A 75 0.12 4.72 8.46
CA CYS A 75 1.27 3.94 8.03
C CYS A 75 0.88 2.72 7.19
N LEU A 76 -0.14 1.96 7.63
CA LEU A 76 -0.66 0.81 6.90
C LEU A 76 -1.10 1.20 5.49
N PHE A 77 -1.95 2.22 5.36
CA PHE A 77 -2.45 2.66 4.05
C PHE A 77 -1.33 3.13 3.13
N ALA A 78 -0.39 3.92 3.66
CA ALA A 78 0.74 4.38 2.86
C ALA A 78 1.64 3.22 2.41
N LEU A 79 1.93 2.26 3.29
CA LEU A 79 2.72 1.07 2.93
C LEU A 79 2.00 0.19 1.89
N VAL A 80 0.68 0.06 1.97
CA VAL A 80 -0.14 -0.68 1.00
C VAL A 80 -0.04 -0.05 -0.39
N VAL A 81 -0.15 1.26 -0.48
CA VAL A 81 -0.01 1.99 -1.76
C VAL A 81 1.42 1.86 -2.31
N ILE A 82 2.43 2.03 -1.47
CA ILE A 82 3.83 1.92 -1.85
C ILE A 82 4.16 0.50 -2.33
N SER A 83 3.73 -0.51 -1.58
CA SER A 83 3.95 -1.92 -1.92
C SER A 83 3.24 -2.33 -3.21
N TYR A 84 2.07 -1.75 -3.51
CA TYR A 84 1.39 -1.94 -4.79
C TYR A 84 2.23 -1.47 -5.96
N SER A 85 2.68 -0.22 -5.89
CA SER A 85 3.57 0.35 -6.91
C SER A 85 4.88 -0.42 -7.03
N ALA A 86 5.50 -0.79 -5.91
CA ALA A 86 6.74 -1.56 -5.89
C ALA A 86 6.55 -2.96 -6.51
N THR A 87 5.40 -3.60 -6.25
CA THR A 87 5.07 -4.92 -6.83
C THR A 87 4.86 -4.80 -8.33
N ILE A 88 4.17 -3.77 -8.81
CA ILE A 88 4.04 -3.48 -10.25
C ILE A 88 5.43 -3.31 -10.88
N ILE A 89 6.33 -2.51 -10.29
CA ILE A 89 7.69 -2.29 -10.81
C ILE A 89 8.47 -3.60 -10.87
N LYS A 90 8.41 -4.41 -9.80
CA LYS A 90 9.10 -5.71 -9.73
C LYS A 90 8.58 -6.67 -10.80
N LEU A 91 7.28 -6.83 -10.92
CA LEU A 91 6.66 -7.72 -11.90
C LEU A 91 6.88 -7.22 -13.33
N LYS A 92 6.91 -5.90 -13.54
CA LYS A 92 7.25 -5.31 -14.84
C LYS A 92 8.66 -5.66 -15.29
N ARG A 93 9.63 -5.76 -14.38
CA ARG A 93 11.00 -6.20 -14.70
C ARG A 93 11.11 -7.70 -14.98
N GLN A 94 10.18 -8.49 -14.44
CA GLN A 94 10.22 -9.95 -14.50
C GLN A 94 9.50 -10.51 -15.74
N TYR A 95 8.37 -9.89 -16.11
CA TYR A 95 7.66 -10.19 -17.36
C TYR A 95 8.20 -9.39 -18.52
#